data_AF-A0A3L8RLQ3-F1
#
_entry.id   AF-A0A3L8RLQ3-F1
#
_cell.length_a   1.000
_cell.length_b   1.000
_cell.length_c   1.000
_cell.angle_alpha   90.00
_cell.angle_beta   90.00
_cell.angle_gamma   90.00
#
_symmetry.space_group_name_H-M   'P 1'
#
loop_
_entity.id
_entity.type
_entity.pdbx_description
1 polymer ?
#
loop_
_entity_poly.entity_id
_entity_poly.type
_entity_poly.pdbx_seq_one_letter_code
_entity_poly.pdbx_strand_id
1 'polypeptide(L)' 'MPSVHKHPAKTFRPEPELYERAKAAVAEVGGDMNGHLVAFLRWLTHETDELPQRPARPAQKPEE' A
#
# COMPACT_ATOMS: atom_id res chain seq x y z
N MET A 1 3.24 -21.94 23.77
CA MET A 1 2.29 -20.81 23.89
C MET A 1 1.80 -20.49 22.49
N PRO A 2 0.49 -20.58 22.18
CA PRO A 2 0.00 -20.25 20.85
C PRO A 2 0.22 -18.74 20.62
N SER A 3 1.00 -18.39 19.60
CA SER A 3 1.09 -17.01 19.10
C SER A 3 -0.28 -16.63 18.52
N VAL A 4 -1.17 -16.15 19.39
CA VAL A 4 -2.42 -15.54 18.97
C VAL A 4 -2.04 -14.17 18.43
N HIS A 5 -2.03 -14.02 17.11
CA HIS A 5 -1.88 -12.72 16.49
C HIS A 5 -2.92 -11.78 17.09
N LYS A 6 -2.46 -10.65 17.65
CA LYS A 6 -3.28 -9.68 18.41
C LYS A 6 -4.47 -9.12 17.60
N HIS A 7 -4.41 -9.26 16.28
CA HIS A 7 -5.48 -8.92 15.35
C HIS A 7 -5.70 -10.09 14.38
N PRO A 8 -6.96 -10.47 14.09
CA PRO A 8 -7.26 -11.48 13.08
C PRO A 8 -6.75 -11.01 11.71
N ALA A 9 -6.11 -11.91 10.97
CA ALA A 9 -5.67 -11.62 9.60
C ALA A 9 -6.89 -11.32 8.73
N LYS A 10 -7.00 -10.09 8.24
CA LYS A 10 -7.97 -9.73 7.20
C LYS A 10 -7.35 -10.03 5.84
N THR A 11 -7.93 -11.00 5.13
CA THR A 11 -7.53 -11.29 3.75
C THR A 11 -8.10 -10.22 2.83
N PHE A 12 -7.30 -9.21 2.51
CA PHE A 12 -7.62 -8.25 1.45
C PHE A 12 -7.46 -8.95 0.09
N ARG A 13 -8.52 -8.99 -0.71
CA ARG A 13 -8.54 -9.60 -2.05
C ARG A 13 -8.78 -8.51 -3.11
N PRO A 14 -7.76 -7.71 -3.45
CA PRO A 14 -7.85 -6.80 -4.57
C PRO A 14 -7.80 -7.55 -5.90
N GLU A 15 -8.19 -6.86 -6.97
CA GLU A 15 -7.93 -7.31 -8.34
C GLU A 15 -6.44 -7.65 -8.50
N PRO A 16 -6.08 -8.83 -9.04
CA PRO A 16 -4.69 -9.30 -9.08
C PRO A 16 -3.80 -8.35 -9.88
N GLU A 17 -4.32 -7.76 -10.96
CA GLU A 17 -3.58 -6.77 -11.75
C GLU A 17 -3.29 -5.49 -10.96
N LEU A 18 -4.25 -5.04 -10.15
CA LEU A 18 -4.07 -3.86 -9.30
C LEU A 18 -3.04 -4.14 -8.20
N TYR A 19 -3.08 -5.35 -7.64
CA TYR A 19 -2.15 -5.78 -6.61
C TYR A 19 -0.71 -5.82 -7.12
N GLU A 20 -0.47 -6.43 -8.29
CA GLU A 20 0.85 -6.50 -8.89
C GLU A 20 1.39 -5.11 -9.23
N ARG A 21 0.55 -4.22 -9.80
CA ARG A 21 0.93 -2.82 -10.06
C ARG A 21 1.28 -2.07 -8.77
N ALA A 22 0.46 -2.22 -7.73
CA ALA A 22 0.72 -1.61 -6.43
C ALA A 22 2.00 -2.17 -5.78
N LYS A 23 2.28 -3.46 -5.95
CA LYS A 23 3.48 -4.11 -5.42
C LYS A 23 4.74 -3.59 -6.09
N ALA A 24 4.73 -3.43 -7.41
CA ALA A 24 5.82 -2.79 -8.14
C ALA A 24 6.01 -1.35 -7.67
N ALA A 25 4.93 -0.57 -7.58
CA ALA A 25 4.95 0.81 -7.11
C ALA A 25 5.56 0.98 -5.71
N VAL A 26 5.20 0.10 -4.78
CA VAL A 26 5.71 0.10 -3.40
C VAL A 26 7.18 -0.32 -3.35
N ALA A 27 7.60 -1.28 -4.20
CA ALA A 27 8.99 -1.69 -4.29
C ALA A 27 9.89 -0.58 -4.84
N GLU A 28 9.41 0.25 -5.78
CA GLU A 28 10.16 1.39 -6.32
C GLU A 28 10.52 2.44 -5.26
N VAL A 29 9.64 2.66 -4.28
CA VAL A 29 9.89 3.57 -3.15
C VAL A 29 10.61 2.90 -1.98
N GLY A 30 11.04 1.63 -2.14
CA GLY A 30 11.74 0.85 -1.11
C GLY A 30 10.87 0.44 0.08
N GLY A 31 9.54 0.43 -0.10
CA GLY A 31 8.59 0.14 0.96
C GLY A 31 8.08 -1.30 0.98
N ASP A 32 7.22 -1.58 1.96
CA ASP A 32 6.46 -2.83 2.06
C ASP A 32 4.96 -2.57 1.84
N MET A 33 4.27 -3.54 1.23
CA MET A 33 2.84 -3.44 0.87
C MET A 33 1.96 -3.29 2.12
N ASN A 34 2.21 -4.10 3.15
CA ASN A 34 1.45 -4.03 4.38
C ASN A 34 1.74 -2.71 5.12
N GLY A 35 2.98 -2.23 5.09
CA GLY A 35 3.32 -0.90 5.60
C GLY A 35 2.53 0.22 4.93
N HIS A 36 2.39 0.19 3.60
CA HIS A 36 1.60 1.17 2.85
C HIS A 36 0.11 1.08 3.16
N LEU A 37 -0.45 -0.13 3.26
CA LEU A 37 -1.86 -0.33 3.64
C LEU A 37 -2.14 0.20 5.05
N VAL A 38 -1.27 -0.09 6.03
CA VAL A 38 -1.42 0.40 7.40
C VAL A 38 -1.29 1.92 7.46
N ALA A 39 -0.32 2.51 6.75
CA ALA A 39 -0.16 3.96 6.69
C ALA A 39 -1.41 4.64 6.10
N PHE A 40 -1.99 4.07 5.06
CA PHE A 40 -3.23 4.58 4.46
C PHE A 40 -4.43 4.47 5.41
N LEU A 41 -4.54 3.36 6.17
CA LEU A 41 -5.59 3.22 7.19
C LEU A 41 -5.43 4.24 8.32
N ARG A 42 -4.19 4.49 8.77
CA ARG A 42 -3.90 5.53 9.78
C ARG A 42 -4.24 6.93 9.28
N TRP A 43 -3.99 7.19 8.00
CA TRP A 43 -4.39 8.44 7.37
C TRP A 43 -5.91 8.61 7.35
N LEU A 44 -6.65 7.55 6.99
CA LEU A 44 -8.12 7.54 7.02
C LEU A 44 -8.71 7.71 8.43
N THR A 45 -8.01 7.26 9.48
CA THR A 45 -8.44 7.43 10.88
C THR A 45 -7.97 8.75 11.51
N HIS A 46 -7.37 9.65 10.72
CA HIS A 46 -6.77 10.91 11.20
C HIS A 46 -5.70 10.70 12.29
N GLU A 47 -5.05 9.54 12.33
CA GLU A 47 -3.87 9.30 13.19
C GLU A 47 -2.61 9.95 12.61
N THR A 48 -2.58 10.16 11.29
CA THR A 48 -1.50 10.89 10.59
C THR A 48 -2.06 11.64 9.39
N ASP A 49 -1.53 12.83 9.11
CA ASP A 49 -1.81 13.56 7.86
C ASP A 49 -0.82 13.22 6.75
N GLU A 50 0.19 12.40 7.05
CA GLU A 50 1.23 11.99 6.09
C GLU A 50 0.74 10.80 5.26
N LEU A 51 0.57 11.03 3.95
CA LEU A 51 0.25 9.97 3.01
C LEU A 51 1.48 9.08 2.75
N PRO A 52 1.30 7.78 2.53
CA PRO A 52 2.40 6.91 2.12
C PRO A 52 3.01 7.39 0.80
N GLN A 53 4.33 7.32 0.72
CA GLN A 53 5.10 7.77 -0.44
C GLN A 53 4.67 6.99 -1.68
N ARG A 54 4.23 7.72 -2.71
CA ARG A 54 3.86 7.12 -4.00
C ARG A 54 5.07 7.22 -4.93
N PRO A 55 5.30 6.21 -5.80
CA PRO A 55 6.28 6.38 -6.86
C PRO A 55 5.89 7.57 -7.73
N ALA A 56 6.90 8.21 -8.33
CA ALA A 56 6.66 9.27 -9.28
C ALA A 56 5.73 8.75 -10.38
N ARG A 57 4.68 9.52 -10.72
CA ARG A 57 3.84 9.16 -11.86
C ARG A 57 4.79 9.06 -13.07
N PRO A 58 4.87 7.91 -13.77
CA PRO A 58 5.62 7.85 -15.00
C PRO A 58 5.06 8.96 -15.88
N ALA A 59 5.94 9.86 -16.34
CA ALA A 59 5.53 10.98 -17.18
C ALA A 59 4.61 10.41 -18.25
N GLN A 60 3.33 10.79 -18.21
CA GLN A 60 2.39 10.37 -19.23
C GLN A 60 3.05 10.78 -20.53
N LYS A 61 3.46 9.81 -21.36
CA LYS A 61 3.85 10.13 -22.72
C LYS A 61 2.66 10.91 -23.28
N PRO A 62 2.82 12.16 -23.73
CA PRO A 62 1.73 12.88 -24.34
C PRO A 62 1.21 11.99 -25.47
N GLU A 63 -0.07 11.67 -25.38
CA GLU A 63 -0.82 11.00 -26.44
C GLU A 63 -0.70 11.93 -27.67
N GLU A 64 0.03 11.49 -28.70
CA GLU A 64 0.17 12.17 -29.99
C GLU A 64 -1.00 11.83 -30.91
#